data_AF-A0A800UEH1-F1
#
_entry.id   AF-A0A800UEH1-F1
#
_cell.length_a   1.000
_cell.length_b   1.000
_cell.length_c   1.000
_cell.angle_alpha   90.00
_cell.angle_beta   90.00
_cell.angle_gamma   90.00
#
_symmetry.space_group_name_H-M   'P 1'
#
loop_
_entity.id
_entity.type
_entity.pdbx_description
1 polymer ?
#
loop_
_entity_poly.entity_id
_entity_poly.type
_entity_poly.pdbx_seq_one_letter_code
_entity_poly.pdbx_strand_id
1 'polypeptide(L)'
;MADKKLWTKYQEIDFFTKSLEVASPEQLFYTTEDKKYYAYWPKKYKGVKTTLQSRNAFIGAYTEKWSLELLKDIARELNVYAVRNVVCEELELTKGSPADVAICKTDSLIQKPEDIIAIFEVKMSIVWNWELLKTNSDYSLKCLGDYQTHQGNPGLLRSDSMLKAIGKSISVRISSLNSARIPIIILGNTPVTKSYYTKVDNLKNYGIIQGFWSLNPSPLDNNGENIKSTKIEGFLRFDSFSEFRNNLLILLKEEQMFFAGMRTKHELGRFVEIANKEETYERKAEKLLSLMRD
;
A
#
# COMPACT_ATOMS: atom_id res chain seq x y z
N MET A 1 -22.95 -3.37 -13.38
CA MET A 1 -22.16 -2.15 -13.08
C MET A 1 -20.97 -2.13 -14.01
N ALA A 2 -20.63 -0.99 -14.61
CA ALA A 2 -19.38 -0.87 -15.37
C ALA A 2 -18.19 -1.10 -14.41
N ASP A 3 -17.17 -1.84 -14.86
CA ASP A 3 -15.98 -2.11 -14.04
C ASP A 3 -15.30 -0.78 -13.68
N LYS A 4 -15.08 -0.56 -12.38
CA LYS A 4 -14.49 0.68 -11.86
C LYS A 4 -13.05 0.77 -12.37
N LYS A 5 -12.67 1.94 -12.89
CA LYS A 5 -11.29 2.13 -13.37
C LYS A 5 -10.33 2.20 -12.18
N LEU A 6 -9.25 1.42 -12.26
CA LEU A 6 -8.10 1.50 -11.38
C LEU A 6 -7.27 2.77 -11.67
N TRP A 7 -6.08 2.91 -11.07
CA TRP A 7 -5.23 4.10 -11.23
C TRP A 7 -4.76 4.27 -12.68
N THR A 8 -5.01 5.45 -13.23
CA THR A 8 -4.58 5.86 -14.58
C THR A 8 -4.10 7.31 -14.57
N LYS A 9 -3.60 7.79 -15.71
CA LYS A 9 -3.28 9.22 -15.92
C LYS A 9 -4.42 10.16 -15.55
N TYR A 10 -5.68 9.74 -15.69
CA TYR A 10 -6.84 10.54 -15.32
C TYR A 10 -6.84 10.89 -13.83
N GLN A 11 -6.50 9.94 -12.94
CA GLN A 11 -6.45 10.20 -11.51
C GLN A 11 -5.37 11.21 -11.14
N GLU A 12 -4.25 11.26 -11.88
CA GLU A 12 -3.21 12.27 -11.66
C GLU A 12 -3.60 13.64 -12.20
N ILE A 13 -4.29 13.70 -13.35
CA ILE A 13 -4.88 14.94 -13.86
C ILE A 13 -5.89 15.50 -12.86
N ASP A 14 -6.79 14.66 -12.34
CA ASP A 14 -7.77 15.05 -11.32
C ASP A 14 -7.09 15.54 -10.04
N PHE A 15 -6.04 14.85 -9.59
CA PHE A 15 -5.22 15.29 -8.46
C PHE A 15 -4.64 16.69 -8.66
N PHE A 16 -3.94 16.93 -9.78
CA PHE A 16 -3.29 18.21 -10.03
C PHE A 16 -4.32 19.32 -10.20
N THR A 17 -5.42 19.07 -10.91
CA THR A 17 -6.50 20.04 -11.13
C THR A 17 -7.09 20.49 -9.79
N LYS A 18 -7.51 19.55 -8.95
CA LYS A 18 -8.07 19.85 -7.62
C LYS A 18 -7.07 20.48 -6.68
N SER A 19 -5.80 20.08 -6.75
CA SER A 19 -4.76 20.63 -5.87
C SER A 19 -4.42 22.07 -6.25
N LEU A 20 -4.44 22.42 -7.54
CA LEU A 20 -4.18 23.78 -8.02
C LEU A 20 -5.28 24.79 -7.63
N GLU A 21 -6.47 24.33 -7.24
CA GLU A 21 -7.52 25.18 -6.67
C GLU A 21 -7.16 25.73 -5.29
N VAL A 22 -6.27 25.04 -4.54
CA VAL A 22 -5.97 25.34 -3.14
C VAL A 22 -4.47 25.51 -2.85
N ALA A 23 -3.59 25.24 -3.81
CA ALA A 23 -2.15 25.30 -3.67
C ALA A 23 -1.50 25.93 -4.90
N SER A 24 -0.38 26.64 -4.69
CA SER A 24 0.36 27.24 -5.81
C SER A 24 1.09 26.18 -6.64
N PRO A 25 1.38 26.46 -7.92
CA PRO A 25 2.18 25.57 -8.76
C PRO A 25 3.51 25.16 -8.11
N GLU A 26 4.18 26.06 -7.41
CA GLU A 26 5.46 25.81 -6.73
C GLU A 26 5.35 24.83 -5.56
N GLN A 27 4.14 24.62 -5.01
CA GLN A 27 3.88 23.61 -3.99
C GLN A 27 3.66 22.21 -4.59
N LEU A 28 3.33 22.12 -5.89
CA LEU A 28 2.93 20.89 -6.58
C LEU A 28 3.92 20.44 -7.65
N PHE A 29 4.72 21.36 -8.20
CA PHE A 29 5.65 21.13 -9.29
C PHE A 29 7.04 21.66 -8.93
N TYR A 30 8.07 21.00 -9.46
CA TYR A 30 9.42 21.53 -9.47
C TYR A 30 9.51 22.67 -10.50
N THR A 31 10.17 23.76 -10.13
CA THR A 31 10.36 24.92 -11.00
C THR A 31 11.80 24.94 -11.52
N THR A 32 11.96 24.89 -12.84
CA THR A 32 13.28 25.05 -13.49
C THR A 32 13.73 26.52 -13.54
N GLU A 33 15.00 26.74 -13.87
CA GLU A 33 15.56 28.09 -14.09
C GLU A 33 14.82 28.87 -15.19
N ASP A 34 14.31 28.18 -16.23
CA ASP A 34 13.47 28.76 -17.29
C ASP A 34 11.98 28.87 -16.92
N LYS A 35 11.66 28.80 -15.62
CA LYS A 35 10.30 28.95 -15.04
C LYS A 35 9.28 27.95 -15.59
N LYS A 36 9.72 26.75 -15.94
CA LYS A 36 8.81 25.64 -16.28
C LYS A 36 8.54 24.78 -15.06
N TYR A 37 7.36 24.18 -15.05
CA TYR A 37 6.83 23.43 -13.92
C TYR A 37 6.72 21.95 -14.29
N TYR A 38 7.43 21.09 -13.54
CA TYR A 38 7.44 19.64 -13.79
C TYR A 38 7.08 18.84 -12.54
N ALA A 39 6.29 17.78 -12.70
CA ALA A 39 6.00 16.85 -11.60
C ALA A 39 7.28 16.13 -11.15
N TYR A 40 8.22 15.84 -12.05
CA TYR A 40 9.54 15.36 -11.69
C TYR A 40 10.60 16.02 -12.55
N TRP A 41 11.80 16.18 -12.00
CA TRP A 41 12.95 16.60 -12.79
C TRP A 41 13.10 15.70 -14.02
N PRO A 42 13.06 16.26 -15.25
CA PRO A 42 13.26 15.47 -16.46
C PRO A 42 14.62 14.75 -16.43
N LYS A 43 14.72 13.54 -16.98
CA LYS A 43 15.96 12.74 -16.92
C LYS A 43 17.19 13.46 -17.46
N LYS A 44 17.01 14.32 -18.47
CA LYS A 44 18.06 15.10 -19.11
C LYS A 44 18.33 16.47 -18.45
N TYR A 45 17.62 16.84 -17.39
CA TYR A 45 17.80 18.12 -16.71
C TYR A 45 19.13 18.18 -15.93
N LYS A 46 19.94 19.20 -16.25
CA LYS A 46 21.30 19.40 -15.71
C LYS A 46 21.42 20.60 -14.76
N GLY A 47 20.40 21.45 -14.65
CA GLY A 47 20.42 22.64 -13.79
C GLY A 47 20.31 22.33 -12.30
N VAL A 48 20.27 23.37 -11.47
CA VAL A 48 20.12 23.23 -10.02
C VAL A 48 18.76 22.61 -9.69
N LYS A 49 18.75 21.68 -8.72
CA LYS A 49 17.57 20.94 -8.30
C LYS A 49 17.22 21.27 -6.87
N THR A 50 15.93 21.42 -6.62
CA THR A 50 15.34 21.59 -5.30
C THR A 50 14.59 20.33 -4.87
N THR A 51 14.25 20.27 -3.59
CA THR A 51 13.36 19.25 -3.01
C THR A 51 11.94 19.80 -2.92
N LEU A 52 10.94 18.95 -3.15
CA LEU A 52 9.53 19.33 -3.10
C LEU A 52 8.79 18.43 -2.11
N GLN A 53 8.78 18.83 -0.84
CA GLN A 53 8.16 18.04 0.23
C GLN A 53 6.64 18.23 0.28
N SER A 54 6.14 19.45 0.01
CA SER A 54 4.71 19.81 0.06
C SER A 54 3.84 18.87 -0.79
N ARG A 55 4.24 18.59 -2.03
CA ARG A 55 3.50 17.69 -2.92
C ARG A 55 3.27 16.31 -2.30
N ASN A 56 4.25 15.77 -1.57
CA ASN A 56 4.13 14.42 -1.00
C ASN A 56 2.95 14.33 -0.01
N ALA A 57 2.66 15.40 0.73
CA ALA A 57 1.50 15.45 1.61
C ALA A 57 0.18 15.48 0.82
N PHE A 58 0.10 16.32 -0.22
CA PHE A 58 -1.10 16.42 -1.07
C PHE A 58 -1.43 15.10 -1.77
N ILE A 59 -0.44 14.46 -2.42
CA ILE A 59 -0.67 13.20 -3.14
C ILE A 59 -0.94 12.04 -2.18
N GLY A 60 -0.35 12.04 -0.98
CA GLY A 60 -0.66 11.06 0.07
C GLY A 60 -2.14 11.12 0.44
N ALA A 61 -2.62 12.29 0.89
CA ALA A 61 -4.01 12.48 1.27
C ALA A 61 -5.00 12.17 0.13
N TYR A 62 -4.65 12.51 -1.11
CA TYR A 62 -5.45 12.21 -2.29
C TYR A 62 -5.53 10.70 -2.56
N THR A 63 -4.39 9.99 -2.53
CA THR A 63 -4.35 8.55 -2.80
C THR A 63 -5.02 7.74 -1.69
N GLU A 64 -4.88 8.13 -0.42
CA GLU A 64 -5.62 7.53 0.70
C GLU A 64 -7.15 7.67 0.52
N LYS A 65 -7.62 8.87 0.14
CA LYS A 65 -9.04 9.09 -0.16
C LYS A 65 -9.49 8.24 -1.34
N TRP A 66 -8.69 8.16 -2.40
CA TRP A 66 -9.01 7.33 -3.57
C TRP A 66 -9.08 5.84 -3.21
N SER A 67 -8.14 5.33 -2.41
CA SER A 67 -8.13 3.95 -1.91
C SER A 67 -9.33 3.65 -1.03
N LEU A 68 -9.72 4.58 -0.14
CA LEU A 68 -10.94 4.48 0.66
C LEU A 68 -12.17 4.28 -0.24
N GLU A 69 -12.35 5.12 -1.26
CA GLU A 69 -13.50 5.01 -2.17
C GLU A 69 -13.47 3.72 -3.00
N LEU A 70 -12.29 3.20 -3.34
CA LEU A 70 -12.14 1.91 -3.99
C LEU A 70 -12.59 0.75 -3.07
N LEU A 71 -12.15 0.78 -1.82
CA LEU A 71 -12.43 -0.26 -0.83
C LEU A 71 -13.87 -0.23 -0.31
N LYS A 72 -14.54 0.94 -0.30
CA LYS A 72 -15.95 1.08 0.11
C LYS A 72 -16.89 0.17 -0.67
N ASP A 73 -16.65 -0.04 -1.97
CA ASP A 73 -17.48 -0.92 -2.79
C ASP A 73 -17.37 -2.38 -2.32
N ILE A 74 -16.15 -2.83 -2.00
CA ILE A 74 -15.88 -4.18 -1.50
C ILE A 74 -16.41 -4.35 -0.07
N ALA A 75 -16.21 -3.35 0.79
CA ALA A 75 -16.70 -3.36 2.17
C ALA A 75 -18.24 -3.48 2.22
N ARG A 76 -18.97 -2.79 1.33
CA ARG A 76 -20.43 -2.90 1.20
C ARG A 76 -20.89 -4.32 0.91
N GLU A 77 -20.19 -5.05 0.04
CA GLU A 77 -20.54 -6.45 -0.27
C GLU A 77 -20.33 -7.40 0.90
N LEU A 78 -19.38 -7.07 1.77
CA LEU A 78 -19.10 -7.78 3.01
C LEU A 78 -19.98 -7.31 4.18
N ASN A 79 -20.89 -6.35 3.96
CA ASN A 79 -21.70 -5.69 4.99
C ASN A 79 -20.88 -5.08 6.14
N VAL A 80 -19.76 -4.45 5.78
CA VAL A 80 -18.81 -3.80 6.70
C VAL A 80 -18.37 -2.44 6.14
N TYR A 81 -17.46 -1.75 6.83
CA TYR A 81 -17.06 -0.38 6.53
C TYR A 81 -15.61 -0.32 6.05
N ALA A 82 -15.33 0.59 5.12
CA ALA A 82 -13.96 1.02 4.84
C ALA A 82 -13.76 2.36 5.57
N VAL A 83 -12.74 2.42 6.42
CA VAL A 83 -12.48 3.57 7.31
C VAL A 83 -11.06 4.07 7.07
N ARG A 84 -10.88 5.39 7.03
CA ARG A 84 -9.57 6.05 6.85
C ARG A 84 -9.02 6.53 8.20
N ASN A 85 -7.69 6.56 8.34
CA ASN A 85 -6.98 7.03 9.54
C ASN A 85 -7.35 6.26 10.80
N VAL A 86 -7.44 4.93 10.69
CA VAL A 86 -7.87 4.07 11.80
C VAL A 86 -6.83 4.05 12.92
N VAL A 87 -7.31 4.29 14.13
CA VAL A 87 -6.52 4.26 15.37
C VAL A 87 -6.91 3.02 16.17
N CYS A 88 -5.91 2.24 16.55
CA CYS A 88 -6.02 1.09 17.42
C CYS A 88 -4.73 0.99 18.25
N GLU A 89 -4.74 1.55 19.45
CA GLU A 89 -3.55 1.65 20.32
C GLU A 89 -2.96 0.27 20.66
N GLU A 90 -3.80 -0.76 20.80
CA GLU A 90 -3.35 -2.15 21.05
C GLU A 90 -2.55 -2.72 19.86
N LEU A 91 -2.76 -2.19 18.65
CA LEU A 91 -2.01 -2.55 17.45
C LEU A 91 -0.86 -1.59 17.14
N GLU A 92 -0.51 -0.69 18.07
CA GLU A 92 0.41 0.44 17.87
C GLU A 92 0.01 1.38 16.71
N LEU A 93 -1.24 1.33 16.27
CA LEU A 93 -1.83 2.27 15.32
C LEU A 93 -2.31 3.50 16.08
N THR A 94 -1.38 4.34 16.50
CA THR A 94 -1.67 5.53 17.32
C THR A 94 -2.22 6.67 16.48
N LYS A 95 -2.74 7.73 17.11
CA LYS A 95 -3.10 8.99 16.41
C LYS A 95 -1.95 9.61 15.60
N GLY A 96 -0.69 9.37 16.02
CA GLY A 96 0.49 9.88 15.32
C GLY A 96 0.94 9.02 14.13
N SER A 97 0.48 7.77 14.07
CA SER A 97 0.76 6.85 12.97
C SER A 97 -0.44 5.89 12.77
N PRO A 98 -1.63 6.41 12.41
CA PRO A 98 -2.82 5.59 12.22
C PRO A 98 -2.66 4.72 10.97
N ALA A 99 -3.47 3.68 10.81
CA ALA A 99 -3.56 2.98 9.53
C ALA A 99 -4.20 3.90 8.48
N ASP A 100 -3.64 3.91 7.27
CA ASP A 100 -4.10 4.80 6.20
C ASP A 100 -5.56 4.48 5.86
N VAL A 101 -5.86 3.21 5.57
CA VAL A 101 -7.23 2.70 5.41
C VAL A 101 -7.34 1.32 6.06
N ALA A 102 -8.51 0.98 6.58
CA ALA A 102 -8.84 -0.37 7.04
C ALA A 102 -10.25 -0.77 6.62
N ILE A 103 -10.50 -2.07 6.51
CA ILE A 103 -11.87 -2.61 6.49
C ILE A 103 -12.21 -3.02 7.93
N CYS A 104 -13.33 -2.52 8.44
CA CYS A 104 -13.73 -2.65 9.84
C CYS A 104 -15.21 -3.02 9.97
N LYS A 105 -15.55 -3.75 11.03
CA LYS A 105 -16.94 -4.10 11.38
C LYS A 105 -17.77 -2.88 11.81
N THR A 106 -17.12 -1.81 12.26
CA THR A 106 -17.76 -0.58 12.72
C THR A 106 -17.30 0.63 11.90
N ASP A 107 -18.16 1.64 11.75
CA ASP A 107 -17.84 2.92 11.10
C ASP A 107 -17.26 3.93 12.10
N SER A 108 -16.13 3.57 12.72
CA SER A 108 -15.46 4.39 13.72
C SER A 108 -13.99 4.57 13.39
N LEU A 109 -13.44 5.75 13.66
CA LEU A 109 -12.00 5.99 13.54
C LEU A 109 -11.22 5.17 14.58
N ILE A 110 -11.74 5.11 15.81
CA ILE A 110 -11.14 4.35 16.90
C ILE A 110 -11.71 2.94 16.85
N GLN A 111 -10.82 1.96 16.66
CA GLN A 111 -11.17 0.55 16.50
C GLN A 111 -10.54 -0.29 17.59
N LYS A 112 -11.23 -1.38 17.95
CA LYS A 112 -10.61 -2.49 18.67
C LYS A 112 -10.03 -3.48 17.66
N PRO A 113 -9.02 -4.29 18.03
CA PRO A 113 -8.44 -5.26 17.10
C PRO A 113 -9.47 -6.22 16.49
N GLU A 114 -10.44 -6.70 17.27
CA GLU A 114 -11.48 -7.63 16.83
C GLU A 114 -12.44 -7.05 15.77
N ASP A 115 -12.49 -5.72 15.66
CA ASP A 115 -13.31 -5.01 14.68
C ASP A 115 -12.55 -4.77 13.37
N ILE A 116 -11.23 -4.91 13.34
CA ILE A 116 -10.41 -4.71 12.15
C ILE A 116 -10.32 -6.02 11.36
N ILE A 117 -10.79 -5.99 10.12
CA ILE A 117 -10.78 -7.14 9.20
C ILE A 117 -9.53 -7.14 8.34
N ALA A 118 -9.07 -5.97 7.90
CA ALA A 118 -7.85 -5.83 7.10
C ALA A 118 -7.28 -4.42 7.21
N ILE A 119 -5.95 -4.30 7.15
CA ILE A 119 -5.22 -3.03 7.17
C ILE A 119 -4.61 -2.79 5.79
N PHE A 120 -4.73 -1.56 5.30
CA PHE A 120 -4.16 -1.11 4.04
C PHE A 120 -3.25 0.08 4.30
N GLU A 121 -1.97 -0.07 3.95
CA GLU A 121 -1.01 1.03 3.92
C GLU A 121 -0.87 1.53 2.48
N VAL A 122 -1.08 2.81 2.25
CA VAL A 122 -1.10 3.42 0.92
C VAL A 122 0.28 4.03 0.62
N LYS A 123 0.99 3.44 -0.34
CA LYS A 123 2.29 3.89 -0.87
C LYS A 123 2.20 4.26 -2.35
N MET A 124 1.08 4.86 -2.74
CA MET A 124 0.85 5.39 -4.08
C MET A 124 1.47 6.79 -4.23
N SER A 125 1.82 7.18 -5.46
CA SER A 125 2.30 8.53 -5.76
C SER A 125 1.97 8.97 -7.19
N ILE A 126 2.43 10.15 -7.60
CA ILE A 126 2.52 10.50 -9.02
C ILE A 126 3.48 9.52 -9.69
N VAL A 127 3.10 8.98 -10.85
CA VAL A 127 3.85 7.98 -11.63
C VAL A 127 4.37 8.59 -12.92
N TRP A 128 3.58 9.44 -13.57
CA TRP A 128 3.96 10.06 -14.83
C TRP A 128 4.60 11.42 -14.60
N ASN A 129 5.48 11.83 -15.52
CA ASN A 129 5.99 13.18 -15.52
C ASN A 129 5.01 14.11 -16.23
N TRP A 130 4.57 15.15 -15.52
CA TRP A 130 3.64 16.15 -16.04
C TRP A 130 4.33 17.50 -16.13
N GLU A 131 4.14 18.19 -17.24
CA GLU A 131 4.44 19.61 -17.40
C GLU A 131 3.16 20.42 -17.21
N LEU A 132 3.21 21.41 -16.32
CA LEU A 132 2.14 22.39 -16.19
C LEU A 132 2.39 23.53 -17.18
N LEU A 133 1.49 23.65 -18.15
CA LEU A 133 1.49 24.73 -19.13
C LEU A 133 0.56 25.82 -18.65
N LYS A 134 1.10 27.02 -18.45
CA LYS A 134 0.34 28.20 -18.06
C LYS A 134 0.02 29.04 -19.29
N THR A 135 -1.25 29.22 -19.59
CA THR A 135 -1.73 30.10 -20.66
C THR A 135 -2.66 31.15 -20.08
N ASN A 136 -2.21 32.40 -20.01
CA ASN A 136 -2.93 33.51 -19.39
C ASN A 136 -3.41 33.18 -17.96
N SER A 137 -4.69 32.82 -17.84
CA SER A 137 -5.41 32.49 -16.60
C SER A 137 -5.86 31.03 -16.49
N ASP A 138 -5.45 30.16 -17.44
CA ASP A 138 -5.77 28.74 -17.44
C ASP A 138 -4.52 27.86 -17.39
N TYR A 139 -4.71 26.63 -16.92
CA TYR A 139 -3.68 25.63 -16.76
C TYR A 139 -4.02 24.38 -17.57
N SER A 140 -3.02 23.83 -18.26
CA SER A 140 -3.15 22.51 -18.87
C SER A 140 -1.97 21.62 -18.48
N LEU A 141 -2.22 20.32 -18.46
CA LEU A 141 -1.23 19.32 -18.10
C LEU A 141 -0.81 18.55 -19.33
N LYS A 142 0.50 18.52 -19.60
CA LYS A 142 1.09 17.72 -20.66
C LYS A 142 1.88 16.57 -20.06
N CYS A 143 1.47 15.34 -20.35
CA CYS A 143 2.23 14.16 -19.98
C CYS A 143 3.51 14.09 -20.83
N LEU A 144 4.67 14.07 -20.19
CA LEU A 144 5.97 13.95 -20.85
C LEU A 144 6.44 12.50 -20.96
N GLY A 145 5.92 11.62 -20.10
CA GLY A 145 6.21 10.19 -20.12
C GLY A 145 6.02 9.53 -18.76
N ASP A 146 6.28 8.22 -18.70
CA ASP A 146 6.21 7.41 -17.48
C ASP A 146 7.43 7.60 -16.55
N TYR A 147 7.47 6.80 -15.48
CA TYR A 147 8.49 6.90 -14.45
C TYR A 147 9.92 6.59 -14.91
N GLN A 148 10.12 6.04 -16.11
CA GLN A 148 11.46 5.83 -16.69
C GLN A 148 12.04 7.10 -17.32
N THR A 149 11.19 8.11 -17.55
CA THR A 149 11.52 9.36 -18.27
C THR A 149 11.92 10.51 -17.34
N HIS A 150 11.82 10.31 -16.02
CA HIS A 150 12.14 11.31 -15.02
C HIS A 150 13.13 10.78 -13.96
N GLN A 151 13.69 11.68 -13.16
CA GLN A 151 14.73 11.32 -12.17
C GLN A 151 14.17 10.81 -10.84
N GLY A 152 12.87 11.04 -10.56
CA GLY A 152 12.24 10.54 -9.34
C GLY A 152 11.97 9.04 -9.40
N ASN A 153 11.94 8.41 -8.22
CA ASN A 153 11.38 7.08 -8.06
C ASN A 153 10.00 7.23 -7.40
N PRO A 154 8.91 6.76 -8.04
CA PRO A 154 7.58 6.84 -7.47
C PRO A 154 7.23 5.62 -6.61
N GLY A 155 6.30 5.82 -5.66
CA GLY A 155 5.64 4.76 -4.90
C GLY A 155 6.59 3.70 -4.32
N LEU A 156 6.39 2.45 -4.75
CA LEU A 156 7.11 1.25 -4.30
C LEU A 156 8.50 1.09 -4.94
N LEU A 157 8.85 1.91 -5.94
CA LEU A 157 10.22 1.96 -6.48
C LEU A 157 11.20 2.66 -5.53
N ARG A 158 10.69 3.34 -4.49
CA ARG A 158 11.52 3.94 -3.45
C ARG A 158 11.76 2.98 -2.29
N SER A 159 13.04 2.75 -1.99
CA SER A 159 13.46 1.95 -0.83
C SER A 159 12.92 2.48 0.50
N ASP A 160 12.89 3.81 0.70
CA ASP A 160 12.38 4.37 1.97
C ASP A 160 10.88 4.12 2.15
N SER A 161 10.11 4.18 1.06
CA SER A 161 8.67 3.86 1.04
C SER A 161 8.42 2.40 1.42
N MET A 162 9.18 1.48 0.81
CA MET A 162 9.14 0.04 1.13
C MET A 162 9.50 -0.23 2.59
N LEU A 163 10.58 0.36 3.09
CA LEU A 163 11.04 0.13 4.46
C LEU A 163 10.06 0.69 5.50
N LYS A 164 9.42 1.83 5.24
CA LYS A 164 8.37 2.38 6.11
C LYS A 164 7.15 1.46 6.19
N ALA A 165 6.69 0.95 5.04
CA ALA A 165 5.59 -0.01 4.97
C ALA A 165 5.91 -1.31 5.76
N ILE A 166 7.12 -1.85 5.55
CA ILE A 166 7.60 -3.03 6.28
C ILE A 166 7.69 -2.77 7.79
N GLY A 167 8.31 -1.66 8.18
CA GLY A 167 8.51 -1.30 9.59
C GLY A 167 7.19 -1.16 10.35
N LYS A 168 6.21 -0.45 9.76
CA LYS A 168 4.87 -0.30 10.35
C LYS A 168 4.15 -1.64 10.45
N SER A 169 4.25 -2.49 9.43
CA SER A 169 3.62 -3.82 9.46
C SER A 169 4.23 -4.72 10.54
N ILE A 170 5.55 -4.65 10.74
CA ILE A 170 6.21 -5.39 11.83
C ILE A 170 5.74 -4.90 13.19
N SER A 171 5.67 -3.58 13.42
CA SER A 171 5.15 -2.97 14.66
C SER A 171 3.73 -3.47 14.97
N VAL A 172 2.82 -3.44 13.98
CA VAL A 172 1.48 -4.04 14.13
C VAL A 172 1.55 -5.52 14.50
N ARG A 173 2.39 -6.32 13.83
CA ARG A 173 2.50 -7.77 14.07
C ARG A 173 3.00 -8.17 15.46
N ILE A 174 3.86 -7.34 16.06
CA ILE A 174 4.46 -7.65 17.36
C ILE A 174 3.73 -6.99 18.55
N SER A 175 2.83 -6.05 18.28
CA SER A 175 2.12 -5.28 19.31
C SER A 175 1.09 -6.09 20.10
N SER A 176 0.33 -6.97 19.43
CA SER A 176 -0.71 -7.79 20.06
C SER A 176 -0.95 -9.11 19.33
N LEU A 177 -1.39 -10.11 20.08
CA LEU A 177 -1.84 -11.40 19.55
C LEU A 177 -3.04 -11.26 18.62
N ASN A 178 -3.87 -10.24 18.85
CA ASN A 178 -5.04 -9.96 18.02
C ASN A 178 -4.66 -9.48 16.61
N SER A 179 -3.45 -8.96 16.43
CA SER A 179 -2.92 -8.60 15.11
C SER A 179 -2.76 -9.81 14.19
N ALA A 180 -2.59 -11.01 14.75
CA ALA A 180 -2.12 -12.18 14.02
C ALA A 180 -3.05 -12.63 12.88
N ARG A 181 -4.35 -12.35 13.00
CA ARG A 181 -5.37 -12.72 12.01
C ARG A 181 -5.68 -11.60 11.02
N ILE A 182 -5.15 -10.39 11.26
CA ILE A 182 -5.45 -9.22 10.42
C ILE A 182 -4.49 -9.23 9.24
N PRO A 183 -4.95 -9.42 7.99
CA PRO A 183 -4.12 -9.24 6.82
C PRO A 183 -3.70 -7.76 6.69
N ILE A 184 -2.42 -7.56 6.35
CA ILE A 184 -1.83 -6.25 6.07
C ILE A 184 -1.46 -6.22 4.59
N ILE A 185 -2.01 -5.26 3.85
CA ILE A 185 -1.80 -5.09 2.42
C ILE A 185 -1.17 -3.72 2.17
N ILE A 186 -0.15 -3.67 1.32
CA ILE A 186 0.46 -2.41 0.89
C ILE A 186 -0.10 -2.05 -0.49
N LEU A 187 -0.85 -0.97 -0.60
CA LEU A 187 -1.39 -0.48 -1.87
C LEU A 187 -0.40 0.47 -2.54
N GLY A 188 0.00 0.15 -3.76
CA GLY A 188 0.86 0.96 -4.62
C GLY A 188 0.26 1.19 -5.99
N ASN A 189 1.00 1.89 -6.84
CA ASN A 189 0.62 2.14 -8.23
C ASN A 189 1.84 2.09 -9.18
N THR A 190 2.89 1.42 -8.73
CA THR A 190 4.16 1.18 -9.42
C THR A 190 4.57 -0.27 -9.18
N PRO A 191 5.44 -0.85 -10.01
CA PRO A 191 6.11 -2.10 -9.66
C PRO A 191 7.05 -1.91 -8.46
N VAL A 192 7.57 -3.02 -7.95
CA VAL A 192 8.72 -3.07 -7.04
C VAL A 192 10.01 -3.30 -7.84
N THR A 193 11.16 -2.90 -7.30
CA THR A 193 12.45 -3.17 -7.97
C THR A 193 12.81 -4.66 -7.89
N LYS A 194 13.58 -5.17 -8.86
CA LYS A 194 14.02 -6.59 -8.90
C LYS A 194 14.71 -7.05 -7.61
N SER A 195 15.46 -6.15 -6.96
CA SER A 195 16.11 -6.41 -5.66
C SER A 195 15.15 -6.68 -4.50
N TYR A 196 13.87 -6.31 -4.62
CA TYR A 196 12.84 -6.57 -3.61
C TYR A 196 12.00 -7.81 -3.89
N TYR A 197 12.14 -8.48 -5.04
CA TYR A 197 11.27 -9.62 -5.41
C TYR A 197 11.28 -10.73 -4.35
N THR A 198 12.48 -11.22 -4.00
CA THR A 198 12.62 -12.23 -2.93
C THR A 198 12.14 -11.69 -1.58
N LYS A 199 12.32 -10.39 -1.32
CA LYS A 199 11.93 -9.79 -0.04
C LYS A 199 10.42 -9.74 0.13
N VAL A 200 9.67 -9.32 -0.89
CA VAL A 200 8.20 -9.26 -0.83
C VAL A 200 7.59 -10.67 -0.75
N ASP A 201 8.17 -11.65 -1.47
CA ASP A 201 7.77 -13.05 -1.37
C ASP A 201 8.02 -13.61 0.03
N ASN A 202 9.17 -13.30 0.64
CA ASN A 202 9.48 -13.71 2.01
C ASN A 202 8.54 -13.06 3.03
N LEU A 203 8.21 -11.77 2.88
CA LEU A 203 7.28 -11.07 3.77
C LEU A 203 5.87 -11.69 3.76
N LYS A 204 5.41 -12.13 2.59
CA LYS A 204 4.16 -12.87 2.43
C LYS A 204 4.24 -14.25 3.04
N ASN A 205 5.29 -15.02 2.74
CA ASN A 205 5.50 -16.36 3.30
C ASN A 205 5.59 -16.36 4.83
N TYR A 206 6.23 -15.35 5.42
CA TYR A 206 6.31 -15.20 6.87
C TYR A 206 5.03 -14.62 7.48
N GLY A 207 4.02 -14.27 6.68
CA GLY A 207 2.76 -13.71 7.15
C GLY A 207 2.84 -12.27 7.67
N ILE A 208 3.97 -11.57 7.48
CA ILE A 208 4.16 -10.20 7.94
C ILE A 208 3.27 -9.24 7.13
N ILE A 209 3.32 -9.35 5.80
CA ILE A 209 2.51 -8.57 4.84
C ILE A 209 1.93 -9.52 3.80
N GLN A 210 0.62 -9.51 3.61
CA GLN A 210 -0.07 -10.45 2.72
C GLN A 210 0.06 -10.10 1.23
N GLY A 211 0.41 -8.85 0.92
CA GLY A 211 0.82 -8.49 -0.43
C GLY A 211 1.16 -7.02 -0.64
N PHE A 212 2.06 -6.79 -1.59
CA PHE A 212 2.32 -5.48 -2.19
C PHE A 212 1.54 -5.40 -3.49
N TRP A 213 0.46 -4.63 -3.49
CA TRP A 213 -0.55 -4.65 -4.54
C TRP A 213 -0.53 -3.34 -5.34
N SER A 214 -0.13 -3.42 -6.60
CA SER A 214 -0.17 -2.29 -7.52
C SER A 214 -1.55 -2.19 -8.19
N LEU A 215 -2.22 -1.06 -7.99
CA LEU A 215 -3.52 -0.71 -8.56
C LEU A 215 -3.39 0.13 -9.83
N ASN A 216 -2.28 0.00 -10.56
CA ASN A 216 -2.07 0.64 -11.85
C ASN A 216 -1.85 -0.44 -12.92
N PRO A 217 -2.82 -0.67 -13.82
CA PRO A 217 -2.70 -1.66 -14.89
C PRO A 217 -1.56 -1.37 -15.88
N SER A 218 -1.28 -0.08 -16.12
CA SER A 218 -0.39 0.36 -17.20
C SER A 218 0.50 1.53 -16.76
N PRO A 219 1.41 1.31 -15.77
CA PRO A 219 2.32 2.34 -15.26
C PRO A 219 3.43 2.74 -16.23
N LEU A 220 3.57 2.05 -17.38
CA LEU A 220 4.53 2.35 -18.45
C LEU A 220 3.78 2.66 -19.74
N ASP A 221 4.26 3.64 -20.51
CA ASP A 221 3.59 4.10 -21.72
C ASP A 221 3.85 3.19 -22.94
N ASN A 222 4.95 2.43 -22.94
CA ASN A 222 5.44 1.68 -24.11
C ASN A 222 5.40 0.14 -23.94
N ASN A 223 4.53 -0.40 -23.08
CA ASN A 223 4.50 -1.85 -22.78
C ASN A 223 5.88 -2.42 -22.35
N GLY A 224 6.70 -1.59 -21.70
CA GLY A 224 7.99 -2.04 -21.16
C GLY A 224 7.82 -3.12 -20.09
N GLU A 225 8.94 -3.72 -19.65
CA GLU A 225 8.93 -4.78 -18.62
C GLU A 225 8.21 -4.29 -17.35
N ASN A 226 6.96 -4.75 -17.19
CA ASN A 226 6.08 -4.41 -16.09
C ASN A 226 5.60 -5.73 -15.46
N ILE A 227 6.23 -6.11 -14.36
CA ILE A 227 5.96 -7.37 -13.69
C ILE A 227 4.48 -7.45 -13.25
N LYS A 228 3.84 -8.59 -13.56
CA LYS A 228 2.48 -8.91 -13.10
C LYS A 228 2.50 -9.43 -11.68
N SER A 229 3.42 -10.35 -11.38
CA SER A 229 3.55 -10.97 -10.08
C SER A 229 4.98 -11.44 -9.82
N THR A 230 5.37 -11.51 -8.55
CA THR A 230 6.55 -12.27 -8.12
C THR A 230 6.21 -13.75 -7.97
N LYS A 231 7.21 -14.61 -7.70
CA LYS A 231 7.07 -16.06 -7.75
C LYS A 231 6.03 -16.59 -6.75
N ILE A 232 5.97 -16.00 -5.57
CA ILE A 232 5.00 -16.35 -4.51
C ILE A 232 3.86 -15.32 -4.46
N GLU A 233 3.80 -14.42 -5.44
CA GLU A 233 2.82 -13.33 -5.49
C GLU A 233 2.86 -12.45 -4.22
N GLY A 234 4.06 -12.27 -3.65
CA GLY A 234 4.31 -11.24 -2.63
C GLY A 234 4.11 -9.83 -3.19
N PHE A 235 4.33 -9.65 -4.50
CA PHE A 235 3.85 -8.51 -5.28
C PHE A 235 2.84 -8.97 -6.34
N LEU A 236 1.78 -8.19 -6.53
CA LEU A 236 0.76 -8.37 -7.57
C LEU A 236 0.39 -7.02 -8.20
N ARG A 237 0.25 -6.99 -9.53
CA ARG A 237 -0.38 -5.89 -10.27
C ARG A 237 -1.78 -6.29 -10.70
N PHE A 238 -2.76 -5.44 -10.45
CA PHE A 238 -4.13 -5.67 -10.91
C PHE A 238 -4.41 -4.91 -12.20
N ASP A 239 -5.00 -5.60 -13.17
CA ASP A 239 -5.34 -5.02 -14.48
C ASP A 239 -6.80 -4.56 -14.54
N SER A 240 -7.64 -5.00 -13.60
CA SER A 240 -9.04 -4.62 -13.48
C SER A 240 -9.48 -4.54 -12.02
N PHE A 241 -10.55 -3.78 -11.74
CA PHE A 241 -11.12 -3.73 -10.39
C PHE A 241 -11.68 -5.08 -9.97
N SER A 242 -12.30 -5.81 -10.91
CA SER A 242 -12.80 -7.17 -10.67
C SER A 242 -11.70 -8.14 -10.22
N GLU A 243 -10.50 -8.07 -10.82
CA GLU A 243 -9.36 -8.89 -10.40
C GLU A 243 -8.89 -8.54 -8.98
N PHE A 244 -8.72 -7.25 -8.68
CA PHE A 244 -8.37 -6.75 -7.35
C PHE A 244 -9.39 -7.20 -6.29
N ARG A 245 -10.68 -6.98 -6.58
CA ARG A 245 -11.79 -7.36 -5.71
C ARG A 245 -11.79 -8.85 -5.40
N ASN A 246 -11.68 -9.70 -6.42
CA ASN A 246 -11.72 -11.15 -6.21
C ASN A 246 -10.54 -11.63 -5.36
N ASN A 247 -9.34 -11.11 -5.61
CA ASN A 247 -8.16 -11.44 -4.80
C ASN A 247 -8.31 -10.99 -3.34
N LEU A 248 -8.86 -9.80 -3.11
CA LEU A 248 -9.14 -9.34 -1.75
C LEU A 248 -10.19 -10.23 -1.06
N LEU A 249 -11.29 -10.55 -1.72
CA LEU A 249 -12.33 -11.41 -1.13
C LEU A 249 -11.83 -12.83 -0.84
N ILE A 250 -10.92 -13.37 -1.65
CA ILE A 250 -10.26 -14.66 -1.36
C ILE A 250 -9.40 -14.53 -0.10
N LEU A 251 -8.51 -13.53 -0.05
CA LEU A 251 -7.64 -13.30 1.08
C LEU A 251 -8.41 -13.14 2.40
N LEU A 252 -9.51 -12.38 2.40
CA LEU A 252 -10.32 -12.14 3.60
C LEU A 252 -11.13 -13.36 4.06
N LYS A 253 -11.31 -14.37 3.20
CA LYS A 253 -11.97 -15.64 3.56
C LYS A 253 -10.99 -16.68 4.09
N GLU A 254 -9.71 -16.54 3.82
CA GLU A 254 -8.70 -17.45 4.33
C GLU A 254 -8.45 -17.20 5.81
N GLU A 255 -8.59 -18.25 6.65
CA GLU A 255 -8.33 -18.17 8.08
C GLU A 255 -6.83 -18.31 8.38
N GLN A 256 -6.01 -17.42 7.81
CA GLN A 256 -4.57 -17.40 8.05
C GLN A 256 -4.24 -16.78 9.41
N MET A 257 -3.16 -17.25 10.03
CA MET A 257 -2.65 -16.68 11.27
C MET A 257 -1.14 -16.51 11.24
N PHE A 258 -0.68 -15.30 11.55
CA PHE A 258 0.73 -15.00 11.76
C PHE A 258 1.23 -15.56 13.10
N PHE A 259 2.44 -16.09 13.09
CA PHE A 259 3.17 -16.47 14.29
C PHE A 259 4.67 -16.24 14.09
N ALA A 260 5.34 -15.77 15.14
CA ALA A 260 6.78 -15.58 15.17
C ALA A 260 7.29 -15.73 16.60
N GLY A 261 8.54 -16.21 16.72
CA GLY A 261 9.21 -16.37 18.00
C GLY A 261 10.57 -17.05 17.81
N MET A 262 11.58 -16.61 18.55
CA MET A 262 12.88 -17.27 18.57
C MET A 262 12.89 -18.30 19.70
N ARG A 263 13.11 -19.57 19.36
CA ARG A 263 13.17 -20.71 20.29
C ARG A 263 14.29 -21.66 19.89
N THR A 264 14.81 -22.41 20.85
CA THR A 264 15.77 -23.47 20.53
C THR A 264 15.08 -24.63 19.82
N LYS A 265 15.85 -25.43 19.06
CA LYS A 265 15.31 -26.65 18.42
C LYS A 265 14.71 -27.62 19.44
N HIS A 266 15.28 -27.69 20.64
CA HIS A 266 14.79 -28.54 21.72
C HIS A 266 13.41 -28.09 22.20
N GLU A 267 13.21 -26.79 22.44
CA GLU A 267 11.92 -26.23 22.85
C GLU A 267 10.86 -26.38 21.75
N LEU A 268 11.21 -26.10 20.50
CA LEU A 268 10.30 -26.32 19.37
C LEU A 268 9.84 -27.78 19.29
N GLY A 269 10.76 -28.73 19.48
CA GLY A 269 10.44 -30.16 19.54
C GLY A 269 9.45 -30.46 20.67
N ARG A 270 9.70 -29.96 21.88
CA ARG A 270 8.78 -30.11 23.02
C ARG A 270 7.41 -29.49 22.75
N PHE A 271 7.34 -28.33 22.08
CA PHE A 271 6.07 -27.70 21.75
C PHE A 271 5.25 -28.53 20.78
N VAL A 272 5.89 -29.09 19.76
CA VAL A 272 5.24 -30.02 18.82
C VAL A 272 4.70 -31.25 19.55
N GLU A 273 5.46 -31.83 20.48
CA GLU A 273 5.02 -32.98 21.29
C GLU A 273 3.80 -32.65 22.16
N ILE A 274 3.80 -31.48 22.81
CA ILE A 274 2.68 -31.05 23.65
C ILE A 274 1.44 -30.78 22.79
N ALA A 275 1.60 -30.02 21.72
CA ALA A 275 0.52 -29.68 20.80
C ALA A 275 -0.10 -30.93 20.18
N ASN A 276 0.70 -31.92 19.77
CA ASN A 276 0.22 -33.12 19.09
C ASN A 276 -0.68 -34.02 19.97
N LYS A 277 -0.79 -33.76 21.28
CA LYS A 277 -1.71 -34.45 22.19
C LYS A 277 -3.17 -33.98 22.05
N GLU A 278 -3.40 -32.83 21.41
CA GLU A 278 -4.75 -32.34 21.14
C GLU A 278 -5.46 -33.21 20.08
N GLU A 279 -6.79 -33.25 20.14
CA GLU A 279 -7.61 -34.19 19.37
C GLU A 279 -7.74 -33.82 17.88
N THR A 280 -7.80 -32.53 17.55
CA THR A 280 -8.01 -32.04 16.18
C THR A 280 -6.84 -31.18 15.70
N TYR A 281 -6.66 -31.05 14.39
CA TYR A 281 -5.57 -30.24 13.83
C TYR A 281 -5.66 -28.76 14.24
N GLU A 282 -6.87 -28.23 14.34
CA GLU A 282 -7.14 -26.85 14.77
C GLU A 282 -6.68 -26.66 16.22
N ARG A 283 -7.06 -27.56 17.13
CA ARG A 283 -6.63 -27.51 18.53
C ARG A 283 -5.12 -27.71 18.67
N LYS A 284 -4.51 -28.58 17.85
CA LYS A 284 -3.04 -28.73 17.78
C LYS A 284 -2.38 -27.40 17.38
N ALA A 285 -2.90 -26.72 16.36
CA ALA A 285 -2.38 -25.43 15.92
C ALA A 285 -2.53 -24.36 17.00
N GLU A 286 -3.72 -24.21 17.59
CA GLU A 286 -3.98 -23.28 18.68
C GLU A 286 -3.03 -23.52 19.87
N LYS A 287 -2.82 -24.78 20.25
CA LYS A 287 -1.92 -25.14 21.34
C LYS A 287 -0.46 -24.84 21.01
N LEU A 288 -0.02 -25.14 19.79
CA LEU A 288 1.33 -24.79 19.35
C LEU A 288 1.54 -23.26 19.38
N LEU A 289 0.55 -22.51 18.91
CA LEU A 289 0.59 -21.06 18.87
C LEU A 289 0.64 -20.44 20.27
N SER A 290 -0.13 -20.97 21.23
CA SER A 290 -0.05 -20.51 22.62
C SER A 290 1.35 -20.74 23.19
N LEU A 291 1.93 -21.93 22.97
CA LEU A 291 3.28 -22.27 23.46
C LEU A 291 4.38 -21.43 22.81
N MET A 292 4.23 -21.07 21.54
CA MET A 292 5.17 -20.18 20.84
C MET A 292 5.15 -18.74 21.36
N ARG A 293 4.09 -18.35 22.06
CA ARG A 293 3.82 -16.99 22.54
C ARG A 293 4.11 -16.83 24.05
N ASP A 294 4.22 -17.93 24.80
CA ASP A 294 4.74 -18.02 26.18
C ASP A 294 6.28 -18.08 26.19
#